data_AF-A0A7X3IAS1-F1
#
_entry.id   AF-A0A7X3IAS1-F1
#
_cell.length_a   1.000
_cell.length_b   1.000
_cell.length_c   1.000
_cell.angle_alpha   90.00
_cell.angle_beta   90.00
_cell.angle_gamma   90.00
#
_symmetry.space_group_name_H-M   'P 1'
#
loop_
_entity.id
_entity.type
_entity.pdbx_description
1 polymer ?
#
loop_
_entity_poly.entity_id
_entity_poly.type
_entity_poly.pdbx_seq_one_letter_code
_entity_poly.pdbx_strand_id
1 'polypeptide(L)'
;MNAAPRFSLRAAVTDSVSTGRRNDAPESVEAIEADAAPEAALPPPPRRAPKAAAEAVQSKRPTTRQGARGITVWVEPEVYRMIKLVGLDADMTTQDVMMEAINDLLAKKGKGRIAKTR
;
A
#
# COMPACT_ATOMS: atom_id res chain seq x y z
N MET A 1 38.27 9.09 -22.84
CA MET A 1 36.81 9.34 -22.80
C MET A 1 36.13 8.03 -22.43
N ASN A 2 35.63 7.89 -21.21
CA ASN A 2 34.60 6.89 -20.92
C ASN A 2 33.83 7.33 -19.67
N ALA A 3 32.60 7.79 -19.88
CA ALA A 3 31.70 8.24 -18.84
C ALA A 3 30.90 7.03 -18.35
N ALA A 4 31.20 6.56 -17.13
CA ALA A 4 30.36 5.59 -16.43
C ALA A 4 29.35 6.33 -15.53
N PRO A 5 28.09 5.88 -15.46
CA PRO A 5 27.00 6.65 -14.88
C PRO A 5 27.11 6.67 -13.35
N ARG A 6 27.05 7.88 -12.78
CA ARG A 6 26.91 8.09 -11.34
C ARG A 6 25.47 7.74 -10.94
N PHE A 7 25.21 6.46 -10.68
CA PHE A 7 24.03 6.08 -9.90
C PHE A 7 24.24 6.61 -8.48
N SER A 8 23.74 7.82 -8.23
CA SER A 8 23.82 8.45 -6.93
C SER A 8 22.94 7.68 -5.95
N LEU A 9 23.55 7.16 -4.87
CA LEU A 9 22.86 6.57 -3.72
C LEU A 9 21.80 7.50 -3.09
N ARG A 10 21.84 8.80 -3.43
CA ARG A 10 20.90 9.82 -2.97
C ARG A 10 19.51 9.73 -3.61
N ALA A 11 19.35 8.98 -4.71
CA ALA A 11 18.07 8.79 -5.40
C ALA A 11 17.23 7.61 -4.86
N ALA A 12 17.80 6.73 -4.03
CA ALA A 12 17.12 5.53 -3.52
C ALA A 12 16.39 5.73 -2.17
N VAL A 13 16.42 6.93 -1.60
CA VAL A 13 15.91 7.24 -0.25
C VAL A 13 14.45 7.72 -0.24
N THR A 14 13.85 7.97 -1.41
CA THR A 14 12.49 8.50 -1.49
C THR A 14 11.57 7.59 -2.30
N ASP A 15 11.59 6.28 -2.03
CA ASP A 15 10.46 5.45 -2.45
C ASP A 15 9.38 5.56 -1.37
N SER A 16 8.43 6.44 -1.67
CA SER A 16 7.31 6.82 -0.84
C SER A 16 6.42 5.61 -0.59
N VAL A 17 6.37 5.13 0.66
CA VAL A 17 5.36 4.17 1.10
C VAL A 17 4.01 4.88 1.02
N SER A 18 3.25 4.61 -0.04
CA SER A 18 1.89 5.08 -0.24
C SER A 18 0.95 4.50 0.83
N THR A 19 1.00 5.04 2.05
CA THR A 19 -0.10 4.94 3.01
C THR A 19 -1.23 5.81 2.48
N GLY A 20 -2.41 5.22 2.29
CA GLY A 20 -3.57 5.86 1.68
C GLY A 20 -3.86 7.28 2.17
N ARG A 21 -4.23 8.14 1.22
CA ARG A 21 -4.84 9.48 1.34
C ARG A 21 -4.95 10.01 2.79
N ARG A 22 -3.94 10.78 3.21
CA ARG A 22 -4.10 11.78 4.28
C ARG A 22 -4.66 13.05 3.65
N ASN A 23 -5.94 13.31 3.89
CA ASN A 23 -6.51 14.63 3.67
C ASN A 23 -6.28 15.42 4.96
N ASP A 24 -5.14 16.10 5.07
CA ASP A 24 -4.94 17.11 6.10
C ASP A 24 -4.91 18.48 5.41
N ALA A 25 -6.02 19.20 5.50
CA ALA A 25 -6.07 20.64 5.20
C ALA A 25 -5.92 21.39 6.53
N PRO A 26 -5.12 22.47 6.60
CA PRO A 26 -4.85 23.16 7.85
C PRO A 26 -6.08 23.94 8.34
N GLU A 27 -6.52 23.64 9.57
CA GLU A 27 -7.41 24.51 10.33
C GLU A 27 -6.65 25.80 10.67
N SER A 28 -7.03 26.88 9.98
CA SER A 28 -6.69 28.24 10.38
C SER A 28 -7.77 28.71 11.35
N VAL A 29 -7.36 28.84 12.60
CA VAL A 29 -8.05 29.63 13.61
C VAL A 29 -7.96 31.09 13.22
N GLU A 30 -9.10 31.74 13.01
CA GLU A 30 -9.28 33.14 13.41
C GLU A 30 -10.77 33.42 13.64
N ALA A 31 -11.01 34.06 14.77
CA ALA A 31 -12.29 34.17 15.43
C ALA A 31 -12.88 35.57 15.18
N ILE A 32 -14.17 35.58 14.85
CA ILE A 32 -15.22 36.53 15.26
C ILE A 32 -15.08 37.98 14.77
N GLU A 33 -16.00 38.39 13.89
CA GLU A 33 -16.82 39.59 14.14
C GLU A 33 -18.28 39.26 13.80
N ALA A 34 -19.14 39.44 14.79
CA ALA A 34 -20.58 39.28 14.70
C ALA A 34 -21.21 40.65 14.42
N ASP A 35 -22.01 40.74 13.37
CA ASP A 35 -23.02 41.79 13.24
C ASP A 35 -24.28 41.23 12.54
N ALA A 36 -25.39 41.91 12.80
CA ALA A 36 -26.73 41.41 12.99
C ALA A 36 -27.50 40.77 11.80
N ALA A 37 -28.50 39.97 12.19
CA ALA A 37 -29.62 39.37 11.43
C ALA A 37 -30.39 40.39 10.53
N PRO A 38 -31.15 40.00 9.47
CA PRO A 38 -32.05 38.85 9.49
C PRO A 38 -32.19 37.99 8.21
N GLU A 39 -32.84 36.87 8.45
CA GLU A 39 -33.40 35.84 7.60
C GLU A 39 -33.96 36.31 6.24
N ALA A 40 -33.21 36.01 5.17
CA ALA A 40 -33.68 36.07 3.80
C ALA A 40 -33.45 34.70 3.13
N ALA A 41 -34.51 34.19 2.52
CA ALA A 41 -34.68 32.82 2.04
C ALA A 41 -33.49 32.26 1.23
N LEU A 42 -32.95 31.12 1.67
CA LEU A 42 -31.96 30.33 0.95
C LEU A 42 -32.58 29.68 -0.30
N PRO A 43 -31.93 29.71 -1.47
CA PRO A 43 -32.32 28.87 -2.60
C PRO A 43 -32.10 27.38 -2.26
N PRO A 44 -32.90 26.45 -2.82
CA PRO A 44 -32.76 25.04 -2.49
C PRO A 44 -31.36 24.53 -2.90
N PRO A 45 -30.75 23.62 -2.12
CA PRO A 45 -29.44 23.09 -2.42
C PRO A 45 -29.44 22.35 -3.75
N PRO A 46 -28.35 22.41 -4.54
CA PRO A 46 -28.27 21.64 -5.77
C PRO A 46 -28.43 20.16 -5.43
N ARG A 47 -29.49 19.53 -5.97
CA ARG A 47 -29.65 18.07 -5.89
C ARG A 47 -28.38 17.44 -6.40
N ARG A 48 -27.62 16.79 -5.50
CA ARG A 48 -26.50 15.93 -5.89
C ARG A 48 -27.08 14.87 -6.82
N ALA A 49 -26.75 14.96 -8.10
CA ALA A 49 -27.00 13.88 -9.04
C ALA A 49 -26.41 12.60 -8.45
N PRO A 50 -27.09 11.44 -8.56
CA PRO A 50 -26.52 10.19 -8.11
C PRO A 50 -25.20 10.02 -8.83
N LYS A 51 -24.11 9.93 -8.07
CA LYS A 51 -22.78 9.59 -8.58
C LYS A 51 -22.96 8.28 -9.32
N ALA A 52 -22.94 8.34 -10.65
CA ALA A 52 -22.99 7.16 -11.50
C ALA A 52 -22.04 6.13 -10.92
N ALA A 53 -22.54 4.93 -10.64
CA ALA A 53 -21.75 3.84 -10.13
C ALA A 53 -20.55 3.71 -11.07
N ALA A 54 -19.36 4.08 -10.59
CA ALA A 54 -18.14 3.84 -11.32
C ALA A 54 -18.07 2.33 -11.48
N GLU A 55 -18.38 1.85 -12.69
CA GLU A 55 -18.20 0.46 -13.06
C GLU A 55 -16.78 0.10 -12.65
N ALA A 56 -16.66 -0.81 -11.69
CA ALA A 56 -15.38 -1.25 -11.20
C ALA A 56 -14.68 -1.92 -12.38
N VAL A 57 -13.79 -1.17 -13.05
CA VAL A 57 -12.93 -1.69 -14.11
C VAL A 57 -12.17 -2.85 -13.50
N GLN A 58 -12.60 -4.06 -13.83
CA GLN A 58 -12.11 -5.28 -13.24
C GLN A 58 -10.70 -5.49 -13.80
N SER A 59 -9.71 -4.90 -13.14
CA SER A 59 -8.32 -4.95 -13.58
C SER A 59 -7.94 -6.42 -13.79
N LYS A 60 -7.61 -6.79 -15.04
CA LYS A 60 -7.27 -8.16 -15.41
C LYS A 60 -6.12 -8.63 -14.52
N ARG A 61 -6.42 -9.58 -13.62
CA ARG A 61 -5.42 -10.10 -12.68
C ARG A 61 -4.28 -10.78 -13.47
N PRO A 62 -3.00 -10.51 -13.16
CA PRO A 62 -1.87 -11.18 -13.80
C PRO A 62 -2.00 -12.70 -13.73
N THR A 63 -1.57 -13.39 -14.79
CA THR A 63 -1.65 -14.85 -14.93
C THR A 63 -0.98 -15.60 -13.78
N THR A 64 0.14 -15.06 -13.27
CA THR A 64 0.87 -15.57 -12.11
C THR A 64 0.10 -15.55 -10.79
N ARG A 65 -1.01 -14.80 -10.71
CA ARG A 65 -1.87 -14.68 -9.51
C ARG A 65 -3.24 -15.35 -9.69
N GLN A 66 -3.46 -16.07 -10.79
CA GLN A 66 -4.68 -16.84 -10.98
C GLN A 66 -4.68 -18.03 -10.02
N GLY A 67 -5.78 -18.23 -9.28
CA GLY A 67 -5.89 -19.26 -8.24
C GLY A 67 -5.16 -18.94 -6.92
N ALA A 68 -4.30 -17.93 -6.88
CA ALA A 68 -3.59 -17.52 -5.67
C ALA A 68 -4.39 -16.49 -4.84
N ARG A 69 -4.23 -16.57 -3.51
CA ARG A 69 -4.75 -15.59 -2.54
C ARG A 69 -3.58 -14.90 -1.85
N GLY A 70 -3.66 -13.57 -1.73
CA GLY A 70 -2.66 -12.79 -1.00
C GLY A 70 -2.90 -12.87 0.50
N ILE A 71 -1.82 -13.00 1.26
CA ILE A 71 -1.81 -12.86 2.72
C ILE A 71 -1.07 -11.56 3.04
N THR A 72 -1.71 -10.67 3.78
CA THR A 72 -1.11 -9.40 4.21
C THR A 72 -0.92 -9.42 5.71
N VAL A 73 0.30 -9.10 6.16
CA VAL A 73 0.66 -9.01 7.58
C VAL A 73 1.39 -7.70 7.81
N TRP A 74 1.05 -7.03 8.91
CA TRP A 74 1.78 -5.85 9.37
C TRP A 74 2.94 -6.30 10.24
N VAL A 75 4.15 -5.86 9.91
CA VAL A 75 5.38 -6.18 10.63
C VAL A 75 6.16 -4.90 10.90
N GLU A 76 7.06 -4.95 11.88
CA GLU A 76 7.99 -3.87 12.13
C GLU A 76 8.93 -3.64 10.92
N PRO A 77 9.39 -2.41 10.69
CA PRO A 77 10.28 -2.11 9.56
C PRO A 77 11.59 -2.90 9.57
N GLU A 78 12.09 -3.25 10.76
CA GLU A 78 13.30 -4.05 10.93
C GLU A 78 13.12 -5.48 10.45
N VAL A 79 12.00 -6.11 10.82
CA VAL A 79 11.64 -7.46 10.35
C VAL A 79 11.54 -7.48 8.82
N TYR A 80 10.91 -6.46 8.23
CA TYR A 80 10.81 -6.35 6.78
C TYR A 80 12.18 -6.25 6.09
N ARG A 81 13.12 -5.50 6.66
CA ARG A 81 14.50 -5.41 6.16
C ARG A 81 15.23 -6.75 6.27
N MET A 82 15.09 -7.45 7.39
CA MET A 82 15.73 -8.75 7.60
C MET A 82 15.23 -9.79 6.60
N ILE A 83 13.92 -9.84 6.32
CA ILE A 83 13.36 -10.76 5.31
C ILE A 83 13.97 -10.48 3.92
N LYS A 84 14.19 -9.22 3.58
CA LYS A 84 14.85 -8.86 2.32
C LYS A 84 16.31 -9.31 2.28
N LEU A 85 17.05 -9.12 3.38
CA LEU A 85 18.44 -9.57 3.48
C LEU A 85 18.55 -11.08 3.28
N VAL A 86 17.68 -11.87 3.93
CA VAL A 86 17.63 -13.33 3.72
C VAL A 86 17.40 -13.69 2.26
N GLY A 87 16.50 -12.99 1.57
CA GLY A 87 16.29 -13.20 0.13
C GLY A 87 17.52 -12.88 -0.71
N LEU A 88 18.24 -11.80 -0.38
CA LEU A 88 19.47 -11.43 -1.08
C LEU A 88 20.60 -12.44 -0.83
N ASP A 89 20.76 -12.91 0.41
CA ASP A 89 21.81 -13.87 0.77
C ASP A 89 21.60 -15.25 0.11
N ALA A 90 20.34 -15.63 -0.14
CA ALA A 90 19.97 -16.92 -0.70
C ALA A 90 19.65 -16.88 -2.22
N ASP A 91 19.84 -15.74 -2.89
CA ASP A 91 19.41 -15.51 -4.28
C ASP A 91 17.90 -15.85 -4.51
N MET A 92 17.07 -15.56 -3.52
CA MET A 92 15.63 -15.85 -3.51
C MET A 92 14.77 -14.58 -3.55
N THR A 93 13.60 -14.67 -4.17
CA THR A 93 12.63 -13.59 -4.05
C THR A 93 12.03 -13.56 -2.64
N THR A 94 11.56 -12.39 -2.19
CA THR A 94 10.82 -12.30 -0.92
C THR A 94 9.61 -13.24 -0.89
N GLN A 95 8.98 -13.51 -2.04
CA GLN A 95 7.87 -14.47 -2.10
C GLN A 95 8.37 -15.89 -1.78
N ASP A 96 9.52 -16.31 -2.30
CA ASP A 96 10.07 -17.65 -2.07
C ASP A 96 10.46 -17.85 -0.59
N VAL A 97 11.13 -16.85 0.00
CA VAL A 97 11.46 -16.84 1.44
C VAL A 97 10.21 -16.97 2.30
N MET A 98 9.15 -16.24 1.95
CA MET A 98 7.88 -16.33 2.68
C MET A 98 7.19 -17.69 2.50
N MET A 99 7.29 -18.30 1.32
CA MET A 99 6.74 -19.64 1.06
C MET A 99 7.49 -20.71 1.84
N GLU A 100 8.81 -20.60 1.95
CA GLU A 100 9.63 -21.47 2.81
C GLU A 100 9.25 -21.32 4.29
N ALA A 101 9.16 -20.09 4.80
CA ALA A 101 8.75 -19.83 6.18
C ALA A 101 7.36 -20.38 6.51
N ILE A 102 6.41 -20.27 5.57
CA ILE A 102 5.07 -20.86 5.70
C ILE A 102 5.15 -22.39 5.73
N ASN A 103 5.94 -22.99 4.85
CA ASN A 103 6.14 -24.44 4.83
C ASN A 103 6.73 -24.97 6.14
N ASP A 104 7.73 -24.29 6.69
CA ASP A 104 8.34 -24.66 7.94
C ASP A 104 7.37 -24.51 9.12
N LEU A 105 6.55 -23.44 9.11
CA LEU A 105 5.48 -23.27 10.10
C LEU A 105 4.45 -24.41 10.01
N LEU A 106 4.00 -24.76 8.80
CA LEU A 106 3.01 -25.82 8.59
C LEU A 106 3.57 -27.20 8.96
N ALA A 107 4.84 -27.46 8.63
CA ALA A 107 5.55 -28.67 9.02
C ALA A 107 5.64 -28.79 10.55
N LYS A 108 6.04 -27.71 11.26
CA LYS A 108 6.06 -27.65 12.74
C LYS A 108 4.68 -27.90 13.37
N LYS A 109 3.59 -27.60 12.64
CA LYS A 109 2.21 -27.84 13.07
C LYS A 109 1.62 -29.16 12.58
N GLY A 110 2.43 -30.03 11.96
CA GLY A 110 1.98 -31.34 11.46
C GLY A 110 1.05 -31.29 10.25
N LYS A 111 0.98 -30.15 9.55
CA LYS A 111 0.12 -29.95 8.37
C LYS A 111 0.80 -30.30 7.04
N GLY A 112 2.05 -30.75 7.08
CA GLY A 112 2.88 -31.03 5.90
C GLY A 112 3.37 -29.76 5.19
N ARG A 113 4.16 -29.93 4.13
CA ARG A 113 4.60 -28.83 3.24
C ARG A 113 3.61 -28.70 2.08
N ILE A 114 2.98 -27.53 1.95
CA ILE A 114 1.87 -27.29 0.99
C ILE A 114 2.27 -26.22 -0.03
N ALA A 115 3.11 -25.26 0.36
CA ALA A 115 3.57 -24.21 -0.52
C ALA A 115 4.60 -24.76 -1.51
N LYS A 116 4.44 -24.46 -2.80
CA LYS A 116 5.45 -24.73 -3.82
C LYS A 116 6.46 -23.59 -3.82
N THR A 117 7.71 -23.89 -3.47
CA THR A 117 8.85 -23.01 -3.76
C THR A 117 9.16 -23.14 -5.26
N ARG A 118 9.50 -22.03 -5.93
CA ARG A 118 9.73 -22.01 -7.38
C ARG A 118 11.04 -22.70 -7.76
#